data_AF-A0A4Y5Y9T4-F1
#
_entry.id   AF-A0A4Y5Y9T4-F1
#
_cell.length_a   1.000
_cell.length_b   1.000
_cell.length_c   1.000
_cell.angle_alpha   90.00
_cell.angle_beta   90.00
_cell.angle_gamma   90.00
#
_symmetry.space_group_name_H-M   'P 1'
#
loop_
_entity.id
_entity.type
_entity.pdbx_description
1 polymer ?
#
loop_
_entity_poly.entity_id
_entity_poly.type
_entity_poly.pdbx_seq_one_letter_code
_entity_poly.pdbx_strand_id
1 'polypeptide(L)'
;MTPKPTELSTTPQADMPKPTLTNKLANKVFIIGLPRTGTTSVSVALLEQGLTVAHQAFTKQAFMLADAVSDAPCFSDYQQLDTLFPNAKFVYLDRPLDKWLPSMQMLLSRMLVHLDKDNGRFHPIMKRSFNHCFDIWQVEDVFDDDHLTACYQRHQQQVLSYFAGRDDFITIDISVAGSFATLLQFIDLVEPDTAELPQPNFPQLNMGRNVASWDEYKHPNKISANAAGPDKRKFFDYRL
;
A
#
# COMPACT_ATOMS: atom_id res chain seq x y z
N MET A 1 55.30 11.90 22.22
CA MET A 1 54.53 11.24 21.14
C MET A 1 53.07 11.19 21.58
N THR A 2 52.27 12.15 21.13
CA THR A 2 50.83 12.23 21.39
C THR A 2 50.09 11.85 20.11
N PRO A 3 49.09 10.96 20.15
CA PRO A 3 48.40 10.51 18.95
C PRO A 3 47.43 11.59 18.46
N LYS A 4 47.41 11.79 17.14
CA LYS A 4 46.49 12.70 16.43
C LYS A 4 45.07 12.12 16.47
N PRO A 5 44.02 12.92 16.70
CA PRO A 5 42.64 12.44 16.60
C PRO A 5 42.30 12.14 15.14
N THR A 6 41.74 10.96 14.90
CA THR A 6 41.21 10.53 13.60
C THR A 6 39.88 11.25 13.36
N GLU A 7 39.82 12.11 12.34
CA GLU A 7 38.57 12.72 11.88
C GLU A 7 37.66 11.62 11.28
N LEU A 8 36.47 11.45 11.86
CA LEU A 8 35.41 10.69 11.23
C LEU A 8 34.88 11.47 10.02
N SER A 9 35.16 10.94 8.83
CA SER A 9 34.49 11.33 7.59
C SER A 9 32.99 11.07 7.74
N THR A 10 32.21 12.16 7.82
CA THR A 10 30.76 12.10 7.68
C THR A 10 30.44 12.09 6.19
N THR A 11 29.99 10.95 5.70
CA THR A 11 29.40 10.86 4.36
C THR A 11 28.10 11.67 4.36
N PRO A 12 27.77 12.45 3.31
CA PRO A 12 26.52 13.17 3.26
C PRO A 12 25.36 12.17 3.24
N GLN A 13 24.53 12.22 4.28
CA GLN A 13 23.26 11.51 4.30
C GLN A 13 22.42 12.11 3.16
N ALA A 14 22.13 11.32 2.13
CA ALA A 14 21.24 11.73 1.05
C ALA A 14 19.96 12.32 1.66
N ASP A 15 19.64 13.56 1.29
CA ASP A 15 18.45 14.26 1.78
C ASP A 15 17.23 13.35 1.53
N MET A 16 16.57 12.95 2.61
CA MET A 16 15.38 12.13 2.50
C MET A 16 14.28 12.91 1.75
N PRO A 17 13.53 12.27 0.85
CA PRO A 17 12.43 12.92 0.16
C PRO A 17 11.47 13.52 1.19
N LYS A 18 11.21 14.82 1.04
CA LYS A 18 10.24 15.55 1.87
C LYS A 18 8.84 15.28 1.29
N PRO A 19 7.81 15.10 2.14
CA PRO A 19 6.42 14.96 1.66
C PRO A 19 6.07 16.11 0.70
N THR A 20 5.43 15.77 -0.42
CA THR A 20 5.13 16.75 -1.48
C THR A 20 3.82 17.46 -1.20
N LEU A 21 2.88 16.82 -0.51
CA LEU A 21 1.62 17.45 -0.11
C LEU A 21 1.85 18.46 1.03
N THR A 22 1.30 19.67 0.87
CA THR A 22 1.53 20.87 1.69
C THR A 22 1.13 20.74 3.16
N ASN A 23 0.59 19.60 3.59
CA ASN A 23 0.15 19.38 4.96
C ASN A 23 0.53 17.97 5.45
N LYS A 24 1.59 17.88 6.26
CA LYS A 24 2.25 16.61 6.69
C LYS A 24 1.32 15.58 7.38
N LEU A 25 0.16 16.01 7.86
CA LEU A 25 -0.84 15.15 8.52
C LEU A 25 -2.20 15.13 7.81
N ALA A 26 -2.50 16.07 6.91
CA ALA A 26 -3.88 16.32 6.51
C ALA A 26 -4.32 15.70 5.17
N ASN A 27 -3.40 15.21 4.34
CA ASN A 27 -3.76 14.71 3.00
C ASN A 27 -3.08 13.36 2.73
N LYS A 28 -3.41 12.31 3.48
CA LYS A 28 -2.91 10.95 3.19
C LYS A 28 -3.85 10.25 2.22
N VAL A 29 -3.30 9.45 1.31
CA VAL A 29 -4.09 8.55 0.46
C VAL A 29 -3.77 7.11 0.84
N PHE A 30 -4.78 6.37 1.30
CA PHE A 30 -4.64 4.96 1.62
C PHE A 30 -5.30 4.09 0.56
N ILE A 31 -4.50 3.24 -0.07
CA ILE A 31 -4.98 2.22 -0.99
C ILE A 31 -5.22 0.94 -0.20
N ILE A 32 -6.49 0.60 0.01
CA ILE A 32 -6.92 -0.42 0.97
C ILE A 32 -7.49 -1.69 0.32
N GLY A 33 -7.44 -1.79 -1.02
CA GLY A 33 -7.76 -3.03 -1.72
C GLY A 33 -6.78 -4.15 -1.35
N LEU A 34 -7.27 -5.40 -1.39
CA LEU A 34 -6.44 -6.58 -1.09
C LEU A 34 -5.23 -6.69 -2.03
N PRO A 35 -4.17 -7.44 -1.65
CA PRO A 35 -3.11 -7.82 -2.58
C PRO A 35 -3.70 -8.36 -3.89
N ARG A 36 -3.00 -8.11 -5.00
CA ARG A 36 -3.40 -8.55 -6.35
C ARG A 36 -4.64 -7.85 -6.94
N THR A 37 -5.02 -6.67 -6.42
CA THR A 37 -6.04 -5.78 -7.01
C THR A 37 -5.46 -4.63 -7.83
N GLY A 38 -4.12 -4.56 -7.97
CA GLY A 38 -3.44 -3.47 -8.70
C GLY A 38 -2.68 -2.48 -7.83
N THR A 39 -2.47 -2.78 -6.55
CA THR A 39 -1.76 -1.92 -5.59
C THR A 39 -0.44 -1.36 -6.13
N THR A 40 0.41 -2.18 -6.76
CA THR A 40 1.70 -1.72 -7.31
C THR A 40 1.52 -0.78 -8.49
N SER A 41 0.55 -1.05 -9.37
CA SER A 41 0.22 -0.18 -10.50
C SER A 41 -0.24 1.19 -10.04
N VAL A 42 -1.13 1.24 -9.04
CA VAL A 42 -1.58 2.50 -8.43
C VAL A 42 -0.42 3.22 -7.75
N SER A 43 0.42 2.52 -6.98
CA SER A 43 1.59 3.14 -6.33
C SER A 43 2.54 3.79 -7.35
N VAL A 44 2.83 3.13 -8.46
CA VAL A 44 3.68 3.69 -9.52
C VAL A 44 2.98 4.86 -10.20
N ALA A 45 1.69 4.76 -10.53
CA ALA A 45 0.96 5.87 -11.11
C ALA A 45 1.00 7.13 -10.23
N LEU A 46 0.86 6.98 -8.91
CA LEU A 46 0.95 8.09 -7.95
C LEU A 46 2.38 8.66 -7.83
N LEU A 47 3.42 7.82 -7.90
CA LEU A 47 4.81 8.30 -7.98
C LEU A 47 5.00 9.23 -9.19
N GLU A 48 4.46 8.83 -10.35
CA GLU A 48 4.56 9.62 -11.59
C GLU A 48 3.77 10.95 -11.52
N GLN A 49 2.82 11.07 -10.60
CA GLN A 49 2.15 12.35 -10.31
C GLN A 49 2.91 13.20 -9.27
N GLY A 50 4.10 12.78 -8.84
CA GLY A 50 4.96 13.53 -7.93
C GLY A 50 4.73 13.25 -6.44
N LEU A 51 3.87 12.31 -6.08
CA LEU A 51 3.63 11.94 -4.67
C LEU A 51 4.80 11.13 -4.12
N THR A 52 5.05 11.25 -2.82
CA THR A 52 5.84 10.26 -2.09
C THR A 52 5.01 9.02 -1.78
N VAL A 53 5.51 7.83 -2.12
CA VAL A 53 4.72 6.61 -2.05
C VAL A 53 5.47 5.49 -1.33
N ALA A 54 4.80 4.87 -0.36
CA ALA A 54 5.21 3.61 0.25
C ALA A 54 4.26 2.50 -0.23
N HIS A 55 4.72 1.57 -1.07
CA HIS A 55 3.86 0.45 -1.50
C HIS A 55 3.45 -0.44 -0.33
N GLN A 56 4.26 -0.49 0.73
CA GLN A 56 3.99 -1.06 2.05
C GLN A 56 4.60 -0.14 3.10
N ALA A 57 4.05 -0.11 4.32
CA ALA A 57 4.60 0.71 5.40
C ALA A 57 4.54 0.00 6.75
N PHE A 58 5.70 -0.28 7.34
CA PHE A 58 5.78 -0.98 8.63
C PHE A 58 6.16 -0.05 9.77
N THR A 59 6.82 1.08 9.52
CA THR A 59 7.22 2.00 10.59
C THR A 59 6.33 3.24 10.60
N LYS A 60 6.18 3.88 11.76
CA LYS A 60 5.50 5.19 11.88
C LYS A 60 6.10 6.20 10.90
N GLN A 61 7.43 6.20 10.78
CA GLN A 61 8.14 7.11 9.89
C GLN A 61 7.77 6.90 8.41
N ALA A 62 7.56 5.66 7.96
CA ALA A 62 7.15 5.40 6.59
C ALA A 62 5.81 6.09 6.26
N PHE A 63 4.83 5.98 7.16
CA PHE A 63 3.55 6.69 7.04
C PHE A 63 3.72 8.23 7.09
N MET A 64 4.62 8.73 7.92
CA MET A 64 4.86 10.18 8.00
C MET A 64 5.49 10.75 6.72
N LEU A 65 6.36 9.98 6.06
CA LEU A 65 7.09 10.41 4.86
C LEU A 65 6.27 10.26 3.57
N ALA A 66 5.41 9.25 3.48
CA ALA A 66 4.66 8.95 2.27
C ALA A 66 3.34 9.73 2.22
N ASP A 67 3.06 10.40 1.10
CA ASP A 67 1.77 10.98 0.77
C ASP A 67 0.72 9.88 0.54
N ALA A 68 1.10 8.79 -0.13
CA ALA A 68 0.25 7.62 -0.36
C ALA A 68 0.88 6.32 0.16
N VAL A 69 0.04 5.47 0.76
CA VAL A 69 0.43 4.14 1.24
C VAL A 69 -0.54 3.08 0.75
N SER A 70 -0.03 1.92 0.34
CA SER A 70 -0.85 0.80 -0.14
C SER A 70 -0.50 -0.52 0.54
N ASP A 71 -1.15 -1.60 0.09
CA ASP A 71 -0.84 -2.99 0.46
C ASP A 71 -0.79 -3.17 1.99
N ALA A 72 0.15 -3.95 2.54
CA ALA A 72 0.26 -4.14 3.98
C ALA A 72 0.84 -2.88 4.67
N PRO A 73 0.21 -2.39 5.75
CA PRO A 73 -0.98 -2.91 6.45
C PRO A 73 -2.31 -2.28 6.03
N CYS A 74 -2.34 -1.39 5.04
CA CYS A 74 -3.53 -0.64 4.64
C CYS A 74 -4.78 -1.51 4.44
N PHE A 75 -4.67 -2.68 3.80
CA PHE A 75 -5.84 -3.53 3.58
C PHE A 75 -6.38 -4.17 4.88
N SER A 76 -5.56 -4.38 5.91
CA SER A 76 -6.01 -4.99 7.18
C SER A 76 -6.33 -3.95 8.25
N ASP A 77 -5.65 -2.81 8.26
CA ASP A 77 -5.66 -1.85 9.37
C ASP A 77 -6.34 -0.50 9.00
N TYR A 78 -7.11 -0.45 7.91
CA TYR A 78 -7.71 0.80 7.41
C TYR A 78 -8.54 1.57 8.44
N GLN A 79 -9.29 0.88 9.31
CA GLN A 79 -10.11 1.54 10.36
C GLN A 79 -9.24 2.25 11.41
N GLN A 80 -8.09 1.68 11.73
CA GLN A 80 -7.14 2.29 12.66
C GLN A 80 -6.36 3.40 11.98
N LEU A 81 -6.02 3.23 10.70
CA LEU A 81 -5.41 4.29 9.90
C LEU A 81 -6.34 5.50 9.78
N ASP A 82 -7.66 5.29 9.62
CA ASP A 82 -8.67 6.35 9.65
C ASP A 82 -8.65 7.14 10.98
N THR A 83 -8.55 6.43 12.10
CA THR A 83 -8.43 7.08 13.41
C THR A 83 -7.12 7.86 13.56
N LEU A 84 -6.02 7.32 13.02
CA LEU A 84 -4.68 7.93 13.12
C LEU A 84 -4.50 9.13 12.17
N PHE A 85 -5.23 9.16 11.06
CA PHE A 85 -5.13 10.14 9.99
C PHE A 85 -6.54 10.64 9.60
N PRO A 86 -7.19 11.46 10.44
CA PRO A 86 -8.62 11.79 10.33
C PRO A 86 -9.04 12.59 9.07
N ASN A 87 -8.07 13.04 8.26
CA ASN A 87 -8.34 13.74 6.99
C ASN A 87 -7.82 12.92 5.79
N ALA A 88 -7.54 11.63 5.97
CA ALA A 88 -7.08 10.78 4.90
C ALA A 88 -8.21 10.43 3.93
N LYS A 89 -7.84 10.23 2.66
CA LYS A 89 -8.72 9.69 1.62
C LYS A 89 -8.44 8.21 1.42
N PHE A 90 -9.48 7.42 1.24
CA PHE A 90 -9.40 5.96 1.14
C PHE A 90 -9.86 5.49 -0.25
N VAL A 91 -9.06 4.61 -0.85
CA VAL A 91 -9.33 4.05 -2.17
C VAL A 91 -9.35 2.54 -2.07
N TYR A 92 -10.53 1.95 -2.26
CA TYR A 92 -10.66 0.52 -2.40
C TYR A 92 -10.41 0.13 -3.87
N LEU A 93 -9.48 -0.80 -4.08
CA LEU A 93 -9.24 -1.38 -5.41
C LEU A 93 -10.05 -2.65 -5.54
N ASP A 94 -10.99 -2.65 -6.47
CA ASP A 94 -11.79 -3.81 -6.84
C ASP A 94 -11.15 -4.55 -8.02
N ARG A 95 -11.42 -5.85 -8.11
CA ARG A 95 -10.98 -6.71 -9.21
C ARG A 95 -11.93 -7.91 -9.34
N PRO A 96 -12.41 -8.22 -10.55
CA PRO A 96 -13.24 -9.40 -10.78
C PRO A 96 -12.60 -10.69 -10.24
N LEU A 97 -13.39 -11.50 -9.52
CA LEU A 97 -12.93 -12.73 -8.84
C LEU A 97 -12.25 -13.71 -9.80
N ASP A 98 -12.79 -13.87 -11.02
CA ASP A 98 -12.22 -14.76 -12.05
C ASP A 98 -10.80 -14.37 -12.46
N LYS A 99 -10.43 -13.11 -12.30
CA LYS A 99 -9.05 -12.61 -12.52
C LYS A 99 -8.23 -12.57 -11.24
N TRP A 100 -8.87 -12.30 -10.11
CA TRP A 100 -8.19 -12.15 -8.82
C TRP A 100 -7.73 -13.50 -8.25
N LEU A 101 -8.59 -14.52 -8.23
CA LEU A 101 -8.33 -15.85 -7.66
C LEU A 101 -7.02 -16.48 -8.15
N PRO A 102 -6.81 -16.70 -9.47
CA PRO A 102 -5.54 -17.29 -9.95
C PRO A 102 -4.33 -16.41 -9.66
N SER A 103 -4.52 -15.10 -9.53
CA SER A 103 -3.44 -14.16 -9.18
C SER A 103 -3.07 -14.25 -7.69
N MET A 104 -4.07 -14.42 -6.82
CA MET A 104 -3.88 -14.54 -5.38
C MET A 104 -3.25 -15.88 -5.01
N GLN A 105 -3.73 -16.98 -5.60
CA GLN A 105 -3.12 -18.30 -5.42
C GLN A 105 -1.64 -18.30 -5.81
N MET A 106 -1.31 -17.70 -6.96
CA MET A 106 0.09 -17.54 -7.39
C MET A 106 0.91 -16.74 -6.36
N LEU A 107 0.38 -15.62 -5.84
CA LEU A 107 1.07 -14.84 -4.82
C LEU A 107 1.31 -15.66 -3.55
N LEU A 108 0.27 -16.32 -3.04
CA LEU A 108 0.34 -17.13 -1.83
C LEU A 108 1.38 -18.25 -1.97
N SER A 109 1.44 -18.91 -3.13
CA SER A 109 2.41 -19.99 -3.38
C SER A 109 3.87 -19.56 -3.19
N ARG A 110 4.16 -18.27 -3.39
CA ARG A 110 5.50 -17.68 -3.19
C ARG A 110 5.73 -17.14 -1.80
N MET A 111 4.66 -16.76 -1.11
CA MET A 111 4.73 -16.02 0.15
C MET A 111 4.54 -16.89 1.38
N LEU A 112 3.81 -18.03 1.30
CA LEU A 112 3.41 -18.80 2.49
C LEU A 112 4.58 -19.19 3.40
N VAL A 113 5.68 -19.70 2.83
CA VAL A 113 6.88 -20.05 3.62
C VAL A 113 7.48 -18.85 4.38
N HIS A 114 7.24 -17.63 3.91
CA HIS A 114 7.71 -16.40 4.56
C HIS A 114 6.65 -15.78 5.48
N LEU A 115 5.38 -16.11 5.26
CA LEU A 115 4.23 -15.75 6.08
C LEU A 115 4.01 -16.71 7.27
N ASP A 116 4.70 -17.85 7.30
CA ASP A 116 4.66 -18.80 8.41
C ASP A 116 4.82 -18.10 9.76
N LYS A 117 3.98 -18.49 10.72
CA LYS A 117 3.83 -17.80 12.01
C LYS A 117 5.16 -17.72 12.76
N ASP A 118 5.83 -18.86 12.89
CA ASP A 118 6.98 -19.02 13.78
C ASP A 118 8.32 -18.89 13.02
N ASN A 119 8.39 -19.40 11.79
CA ASN A 119 9.63 -19.50 11.02
C ASN A 119 9.68 -18.54 9.82
N GLY A 120 8.57 -17.89 9.48
CA GLY A 120 8.49 -16.98 8.35
C GLY A 120 9.43 -15.77 8.51
N ARG A 121 10.01 -15.30 7.40
CA ARG A 121 10.96 -14.17 7.39
C ARG A 121 10.31 -12.80 7.18
N PHE A 122 9.03 -12.75 6.81
CA PHE A 122 8.37 -11.47 6.57
C PHE A 122 8.12 -10.69 7.86
N HIS A 123 7.97 -9.38 7.70
CA HIS A 123 7.74 -8.48 8.82
C HIS A 123 6.48 -8.92 9.60
N PRO A 124 6.48 -8.86 10.96
CA PRO A 124 5.34 -9.30 11.76
C PRO A 124 4.00 -8.67 11.36
N ILE A 125 4.01 -7.39 10.98
CA ILE A 125 2.81 -6.70 10.46
C ILE A 125 2.31 -7.36 9.18
N MET A 126 3.17 -7.67 8.22
CA MET A 126 2.76 -8.35 6.99
C MET A 126 2.15 -9.71 7.27
N LYS A 127 2.80 -10.51 8.13
CA LYS A 127 2.26 -11.80 8.57
C LYS A 127 0.86 -11.66 9.17
N ARG A 128 0.70 -10.72 10.11
CA ARG A 128 -0.58 -10.42 10.76
C ARG A 128 -1.63 -9.98 9.76
N SER A 129 -1.30 -9.06 8.85
CA SER A 129 -2.21 -8.54 7.83
C SER A 129 -2.75 -9.65 6.94
N PHE A 130 -1.87 -10.52 6.43
CA PHE A 130 -2.29 -11.67 5.63
C PHE A 130 -3.14 -12.66 6.43
N ASN A 131 -2.76 -12.95 7.68
CA ASN A 131 -3.59 -13.82 8.53
C ASN A 131 -4.97 -13.24 8.81
N HIS A 132 -5.07 -11.95 9.10
CA HIS A 132 -6.35 -11.31 9.40
C HIS A 132 -7.33 -11.38 8.21
N CYS A 133 -6.82 -11.17 6.99
CA CYS A 133 -7.68 -11.09 5.80
C CYS A 133 -7.90 -12.43 5.08
N PHE A 134 -6.99 -13.39 5.24
CA PHE A 134 -7.02 -14.65 4.49
C PHE A 134 -6.98 -15.92 5.36
N ASP A 135 -6.98 -15.76 6.68
CA ASP A 135 -7.00 -16.86 7.66
C ASP A 135 -5.91 -17.92 7.42
N ILE A 136 -4.72 -17.48 6.98
CA ILE A 136 -3.64 -18.37 6.49
C ILE A 136 -3.08 -19.33 7.54
N TRP A 137 -3.41 -19.16 8.82
CA TRP A 137 -3.01 -20.09 9.90
C TRP A 137 -4.19 -20.87 10.49
N GLN A 138 -5.40 -20.69 9.97
CA GLN A 138 -6.63 -21.31 10.51
C GLN A 138 -7.27 -22.31 9.55
N VAL A 139 -6.82 -22.36 8.29
CA VAL A 139 -7.37 -23.25 7.26
C VAL A 139 -6.32 -24.26 6.78
N GLU A 140 -6.80 -25.40 6.28
CA GLU A 140 -5.96 -26.47 5.75
C GLU A 140 -5.44 -26.15 4.35
N ASP A 141 -6.35 -25.71 3.45
CA ASP A 141 -5.99 -25.27 2.11
C ASP A 141 -6.27 -23.78 1.91
N VAL A 142 -5.21 -22.98 2.02
CA VAL A 142 -5.25 -21.53 1.77
C VAL A 142 -5.41 -21.16 0.30
N PHE A 143 -5.30 -22.12 -0.63
CA PHE A 143 -5.46 -21.92 -2.07
C PHE A 143 -6.88 -22.18 -2.55
N ASP A 144 -7.74 -22.75 -1.71
CA ASP A 144 -9.10 -23.10 -2.08
C ASP A 144 -9.89 -21.90 -2.63
N ASP A 145 -10.58 -22.10 -3.75
CA ASP A 145 -11.30 -21.05 -4.47
C ASP A 145 -12.45 -20.49 -3.64
N ASP A 146 -13.18 -21.34 -2.93
CA ASP A 146 -14.32 -20.94 -2.10
C ASP A 146 -13.83 -20.14 -0.89
N HIS A 147 -12.75 -20.59 -0.23
CA HIS A 147 -12.10 -19.88 0.86
C HIS A 147 -11.62 -18.48 0.44
N LEU A 148 -10.85 -18.40 -0.65
CA LEU A 148 -10.34 -17.12 -1.13
C LEU A 148 -11.45 -16.18 -1.59
N THR A 149 -12.50 -16.72 -2.22
CA THR A 149 -13.71 -15.96 -2.58
C THR A 149 -14.38 -15.39 -1.33
N ALA A 150 -14.58 -16.22 -0.30
CA ALA A 150 -15.17 -15.77 0.95
C ALA A 150 -14.31 -14.70 1.64
N CYS A 151 -12.99 -14.82 1.62
CA CYS A 151 -12.08 -13.81 2.15
C CYS A 151 -12.19 -12.47 1.40
N TYR A 152 -12.20 -12.51 0.07
CA TYR A 152 -12.37 -11.32 -0.76
C TYR A 152 -13.69 -10.60 -0.46
N GLN A 153 -14.80 -11.35 -0.52
CA GLN A 153 -16.14 -10.81 -0.32
C GLN A 153 -16.34 -10.27 1.10
N ARG A 154 -15.84 -10.98 2.12
CA ARG A 154 -15.86 -10.51 3.51
C ARG A 154 -15.13 -9.18 3.65
N HIS A 155 -13.92 -9.08 3.13
CA HIS A 155 -13.13 -7.85 3.18
C HIS A 155 -13.83 -6.70 2.46
N GLN A 156 -14.32 -6.95 1.25
CA GLN A 156 -15.07 -5.96 0.46
C GLN A 156 -16.29 -5.45 1.23
N GLN A 157 -17.11 -6.35 1.78
CA GLN A 157 -18.30 -5.99 2.53
C GLN A 157 -17.97 -5.19 3.79
N GLN A 158 -16.92 -5.55 4.52
CA GLN A 158 -16.47 -4.82 5.71
C GLN A 158 -16.04 -3.39 5.37
N VAL A 159 -15.23 -3.22 4.32
CA VAL A 159 -14.78 -1.89 3.86
C VAL A 159 -15.97 -1.04 3.43
N LEU A 160 -16.84 -1.56 2.55
CA LEU A 160 -18.00 -0.82 2.06
C LEU A 160 -18.96 -0.45 3.19
N SER A 161 -19.15 -1.33 4.17
CA SER A 161 -20.00 -1.04 5.34
C SER A 161 -19.37 0.02 6.24
N TYR A 162 -18.06 -0.02 6.44
CA TYR A 162 -17.35 0.95 7.28
C TYR A 162 -17.33 2.35 6.68
N PHE A 163 -17.17 2.48 5.36
CA PHE A 163 -17.13 3.77 4.66
C PHE A 163 -18.48 4.21 4.09
N ALA A 164 -19.58 3.55 4.46
CA ALA A 164 -20.91 3.85 3.91
C ALA A 164 -21.29 5.33 4.10
N GLY A 165 -21.56 6.02 2.99
CA GLY A 165 -21.99 7.43 2.98
C GLY A 165 -20.89 8.46 3.21
N ARG A 166 -19.61 8.05 3.23
CA ARG A 166 -18.47 8.97 3.36
C ARG A 166 -18.04 9.52 2.00
N ASP A 167 -17.57 10.76 2.00
CA ASP A 167 -17.07 11.49 0.83
C ASP A 167 -15.54 11.38 0.64
N ASP A 168 -14.83 10.90 1.66
CA ASP A 168 -13.40 10.59 1.67
C ASP A 168 -13.10 9.13 1.32
N PHE A 169 -14.02 8.47 0.61
CA PHE A 169 -13.88 7.09 0.14
C PHE A 169 -14.36 6.90 -1.30
N ILE A 170 -13.59 6.15 -2.11
CA ILE A 170 -14.02 5.65 -3.42
C ILE A 170 -13.63 4.18 -3.63
N THR A 171 -14.34 3.54 -4.56
CA THR A 171 -13.98 2.22 -5.12
C THR A 171 -13.62 2.39 -6.59
N ILE A 172 -12.50 1.78 -7.02
CA ILE A 172 -12.08 1.78 -8.42
C ILE A 172 -11.65 0.38 -8.86
N ASP A 173 -11.96 0.02 -10.10
CA ASP A 173 -11.29 -1.07 -10.82
C ASP A 173 -10.29 -0.44 -11.80
N ILE A 174 -8.99 -0.71 -11.60
CA ILE A 174 -7.93 -0.10 -12.41
C ILE A 174 -7.94 -0.52 -13.89
N SER A 175 -8.71 -1.57 -14.24
CA SER A 175 -8.89 -2.01 -15.62
C SER A 175 -10.00 -1.25 -16.36
N VAL A 176 -10.86 -0.54 -15.63
CA VAL A 176 -11.94 0.26 -16.21
C VAL A 176 -11.39 1.59 -16.72
N ALA A 177 -11.77 1.94 -17.94
CA ALA A 177 -11.37 3.20 -18.56
C ALA A 177 -11.85 4.40 -17.73
N GLY A 178 -10.98 5.39 -17.55
CA GLY A 178 -11.28 6.59 -16.74
C GLY A 178 -11.00 6.43 -15.24
N SER A 179 -10.77 5.21 -14.73
CA SER A 179 -10.50 5.00 -13.30
C SER A 179 -9.28 5.78 -12.78
N PHE A 180 -8.26 6.00 -13.62
CA PHE A 180 -7.12 6.80 -13.20
C PHE A 180 -7.50 8.28 -13.05
N ALA A 181 -8.28 8.83 -13.98
CA ALA A 181 -8.82 10.19 -13.88
C ALA A 181 -9.68 10.36 -12.63
N THR A 182 -10.56 9.41 -12.35
CA THR A 182 -11.39 9.37 -11.13
C THR A 182 -10.52 9.39 -9.88
N LEU A 183 -9.44 8.60 -9.84
CA LEU A 183 -8.50 8.61 -8.72
C LEU A 183 -7.86 10.00 -8.55
N LEU A 184 -7.34 10.60 -9.63
CA LEU A 184 -6.64 11.90 -9.56
C LEU A 184 -7.56 13.03 -9.12
N GLN A 185 -8.79 13.06 -9.63
CA GLN A 185 -9.81 14.01 -9.20
C GLN A 185 -10.16 13.81 -7.74
N PHE A 186 -10.36 12.56 -7.31
CA PHE A 186 -10.70 12.25 -5.92
C PHE A 186 -9.61 12.68 -4.95
N ILE A 187 -8.33 12.63 -5.32
CA ILE A 187 -7.21 13.04 -4.46
C ILE A 187 -6.75 14.49 -4.70
N ASP A 188 -7.57 15.30 -5.37
CA ASP A 188 -7.36 16.73 -5.64
C ASP A 188 -6.07 17.06 -6.43
N LEU A 189 -5.61 16.16 -7.31
CA LEU A 189 -4.45 16.40 -8.17
C LEU A 189 -4.80 16.99 -9.53
N VAL A 190 -6.06 16.90 -9.94
CA VAL A 190 -6.56 17.41 -11.22
C VAL A 190 -7.91 18.09 -11.00
N GLU A 191 -8.09 19.27 -11.58
CA GLU A 191 -9.38 19.96 -11.55
C GLU A 191 -10.40 19.27 -12.48
N PRO A 192 -11.70 19.30 -12.16
CA PRO A 192 -12.74 18.58 -12.90
C PRO A 192 -12.83 18.90 -14.41
N ASP A 193 -12.29 20.03 -14.85
CA ASP A 193 -12.52 20.61 -16.18
C ASP A 193 -11.40 20.33 -17.21
N THR A 194 -10.42 19.46 -16.91
CA THR A 194 -9.31 19.14 -17.84
C THR A 194 -9.67 18.07 -18.89
N ALA A 195 -10.93 18.02 -19.33
CA ALA A 195 -11.51 16.94 -20.15
C ALA A 195 -10.85 16.71 -21.53
N GLU A 196 -9.97 17.62 -21.98
CA GLU A 196 -9.36 17.57 -23.31
C GLU A 196 -7.96 16.89 -23.36
N LEU A 197 -7.38 16.51 -22.22
CA LEU A 197 -6.10 15.80 -22.19
C LEU A 197 -6.30 14.28 -22.35
N PRO A 198 -5.36 13.56 -23.01
CA PRO A 198 -5.39 12.10 -23.06
C PRO A 198 -5.46 11.56 -21.64
N GLN A 199 -6.53 10.82 -21.32
CA GLN A 199 -6.70 10.25 -20.00
C GLN A 199 -5.58 9.22 -19.78
N PRO A 200 -4.70 9.43 -18.78
CA PRO A 200 -3.65 8.47 -18.54
C PRO A 200 -4.28 7.14 -18.07
N ASN A 201 -3.66 6.02 -18.41
CA ASN A 201 -4.04 4.70 -17.90
C ASN A 201 -3.07 4.27 -16.80
N PHE A 202 -3.50 3.39 -15.91
CA PHE A 202 -2.59 2.78 -14.95
C PHE A 202 -1.52 1.93 -15.67
N PRO A 203 -0.26 1.96 -15.22
CA PRO A 203 0.76 1.06 -15.74
C PRO A 203 0.37 -0.38 -15.38
N GLN A 204 0.53 -1.34 -16.30
CA GLN A 204 0.24 -2.75 -16.04
C GLN A 204 1.47 -3.44 -15.44
N LEU A 205 1.51 -3.56 -14.11
CA LEU A 205 2.64 -4.11 -13.36
C LEU A 205 2.24 -5.37 -12.58
N ASN A 206 3.23 -6.17 -12.18
CA ASN A 206 3.01 -7.42 -11.45
C ASN A 206 2.02 -8.38 -12.12
N MET A 207 2.03 -8.41 -13.46
CA MET A 207 1.22 -9.30 -14.29
C MET A 207 1.81 -10.72 -14.35
N GLY A 208 0.92 -11.71 -14.44
CA GLY A 208 1.30 -13.12 -14.49
C GLY A 208 2.12 -13.53 -13.27
N ARG A 209 3.36 -13.97 -13.50
CA ARG A 209 4.29 -14.46 -12.47
C ARG A 209 5.18 -13.37 -11.87
N ASN A 210 5.10 -12.11 -12.31
CA ASN A 210 5.90 -11.04 -11.72
C ASN A 210 5.25 -10.55 -10.41
N VAL A 211 6.07 -10.44 -9.36
CA VAL A 211 5.69 -9.90 -8.05
C VAL A 211 6.70 -8.86 -7.53
N ALA A 212 7.77 -8.59 -8.29
CA ALA A 212 8.90 -7.76 -7.89
C ALA A 212 8.88 -6.35 -8.54
N SER A 213 7.84 -6.00 -9.32
CA SER A 213 7.82 -4.75 -10.08
C SER A 213 8.01 -3.50 -9.21
N TRP A 214 7.54 -3.51 -7.95
CA TRP A 214 7.80 -2.39 -7.05
C TRP A 214 9.29 -2.22 -6.77
N ASP A 215 10.00 -3.28 -6.40
CA ASP A 215 11.43 -3.22 -6.08
C ASP A 215 12.28 -2.86 -7.30
N GLU A 216 11.89 -3.36 -8.47
CA GLU A 216 12.54 -3.08 -9.76
C GLU A 216 12.35 -1.63 -10.22
N TYR A 217 11.20 -1.01 -9.90
CA TYR A 217 10.90 0.37 -10.30
C TYR A 217 11.72 1.37 -9.47
N LYS A 218 12.52 2.20 -10.15
CA LYS A 218 13.36 3.22 -9.51
C LYS A 218 12.70 4.59 -9.64
N HIS A 219 12.42 5.23 -8.50
CA HIS A 219 11.87 6.58 -8.46
C HIS A 219 12.33 7.29 -7.17
N PRO A 220 12.70 8.58 -7.21
CA PRO A 220 13.21 9.31 -6.03
C PRO A 220 12.17 9.43 -4.90
N ASN A 221 10.88 9.44 -5.23
CA ASN A 221 9.80 9.57 -4.25
C ASN A 221 9.37 8.25 -3.60
N LYS A 222 10.08 7.13 -3.85
CA LYS A 222 9.82 5.87 -3.15
C LYS A 222 10.23 5.99 -1.68
N ILE A 223 9.29 5.68 -0.80
CA ILE A 223 9.52 5.59 0.63
C ILE A 223 9.72 4.13 1.01
N SER A 224 10.76 3.87 1.81
CA SER A 224 11.00 2.53 2.35
C SER A 224 9.94 2.14 3.37
N ALA A 225 9.42 0.92 3.26
CA ALA A 225 8.51 0.35 4.25
C ALA A 225 9.11 0.32 5.67
N ASN A 226 10.44 0.28 5.77
CA ASN A 226 11.21 0.21 7.01
C ASN A 226 11.95 1.52 7.34
N ALA A 227 11.47 2.66 6.83
CA ALA A 227 12.07 3.96 7.06
C ALA A 227 12.29 4.20 8.57
N ALA A 228 13.48 4.68 8.94
CA ALA A 228 13.81 5.00 10.31
C ALA A 228 13.58 6.49 10.57
N GLY A 229 12.95 6.82 11.70
CA GLY A 229 12.66 8.19 12.11
C GLY A 229 13.08 8.49 13.55
N PRO A 230 12.55 9.56 14.17
CA PRO A 230 12.81 9.90 15.57
C PRO A 230 12.50 8.75 16.53
N ASP A 231 11.48 7.96 16.20
CA ASP A 231 11.05 6.76 16.91
C ASP A 231 11.80 5.48 16.46
N LYS A 232 12.95 5.62 15.79
CA LYS A 232 13.67 4.53 15.12
C LYS A 232 12.76 3.79 14.13
N ARG A 233 12.64 2.46 14.23
CA ARG A 233 11.74 1.63 13.41
C ARG A 233 10.50 1.17 14.17
N LYS A 234 10.01 1.95 15.14
CA LYS A 234 8.75 1.63 15.80
C LYS A 234 7.60 1.67 14.79
N PHE A 235 6.67 0.75 14.97
CA PHE A 235 5.41 0.69 14.26
C PHE A 235 4.27 1.27 15.12
N PHE A 236 3.11 1.52 14.53
CA PHE A 236 1.91 1.88 15.30
C PHE A 236 1.43 0.67 16.13
N ASP A 237 0.84 0.93 17.30
CA ASP A 237 0.30 -0.11 18.18
C ASP A 237 -1.06 -0.59 17.66
N TYR A 238 -1.03 -1.28 16.52
CA TYR A 238 -2.23 -1.74 15.84
C TYR A 238 -2.99 -2.78 16.67
N ARG A 239 -4.32 -2.63 16.80
CA ARG A 239 -5.24 -3.56 17.48
C ARG A 239 -6.27 -4.09 16.49
N LEU A 240 -5.94 -5.19 15.82
CA LEU A 240 -6.88 -5.99 15.02
C LEU A 240 -7.63 -6.99 15.91
#